data_AF-A0A9W5YCU1-F1
#
_entry.id   AF-A0A9W5YCU1-F1
#
_cell.length_a   1.000
_cell.length_b   1.000
_cell.length_c   1.000
_cell.angle_alpha   90.00
_cell.angle_beta   90.00
_cell.angle_gamma   90.00
#
_symmetry.space_group_name_H-M   'P 1'
#
loop_
_entity.id
_entity.type
_entity.pdbx_description
1 polymer ?
#
loop_
_entity_poly.entity_id
_entity_poly.type
_entity_poly.pdbx_seq_one_letter_code
_entity_poly.pdbx_strand_id
1 'polypeptide(L)'
;MKIRKIFTSCLALVLLLMLCPKNVLAYQPASHYVLMQETMKSLPEGSLIKSAMEKYPDIAAWGANGPDLPLIQPRQVLGYSPWSDRFHYFKIGSFAKNLLQDALAAKDMKRISFAAGWLTHVCGDYACHGIFVNPESGLYLIDPSGRDLHMSLESAADPYLWVNKGGFDSSDYSDGISDCFAEVTDIPFDTFNTSVQNIYGSCPSTLEEKSWCYTLMTGLKTGVGYKYQTYEEANDFLSENNRRERLENSFDSAHAHVVKLLTEAEQGDYSGFTDRWNIDVGLDNNPISSLTVTVHTGNEKRGLLHSEWAGTDDDVYFGIETKDGETKEWLLDKEGYNDFEVDDIDEYYLYNGTDIHPDDISNIYIKKITKHGGIGGDWYLENLDVNINGHSAYNSDIKSWIDEDNSTWKDSVDFSNMDLDTEPIE
;
A
#
# COMPACT_ATOMS: atom_id res chain seq x y z
N MET A 1 24.69 9.11 24.35
CA MET A 1 25.04 7.87 23.61
C MET A 1 23.97 7.45 22.59
N LYS A 2 22.68 7.74 22.80
CA LYS A 2 21.59 7.44 21.84
C LYS A 2 21.61 8.29 20.55
N ILE A 3 21.94 9.58 20.63
CA ILE A 3 22.01 10.51 19.48
C ILE A 3 23.11 10.11 18.46
N ARG A 4 24.21 9.50 18.93
CA ARG A 4 25.32 9.06 18.07
C ARG A 4 24.97 7.87 17.17
N LYS A 5 24.03 7.01 17.60
CA LYS A 5 23.61 5.85 16.79
C LYS A 5 22.68 6.26 15.64
N ILE A 6 21.80 7.24 15.87
CA ILE A 6 20.90 7.80 14.86
C ILE A 6 21.73 8.44 13.73
N PHE A 7 22.74 9.24 14.08
CA PHE A 7 23.62 9.87 13.09
C PHE A 7 24.42 8.89 12.23
N THR A 8 24.90 7.79 12.82
CA THR A 8 25.65 6.76 12.06
C THR A 8 24.77 5.93 11.13
N SER A 9 23.50 5.70 11.48
CA SER A 9 22.55 5.01 10.61
C SER A 9 22.10 5.89 9.44
N CYS A 10 21.81 7.17 9.67
CA CYS A 10 21.52 8.13 8.59
C CYS A 10 22.72 8.32 7.66
N LEU A 11 23.95 8.38 8.20
CA LEU A 11 25.16 8.54 7.38
C LEU A 11 25.46 7.29 6.54
N ALA A 12 25.25 6.09 7.09
CA ALA A 12 25.38 4.85 6.34
C ALA A 12 24.33 4.74 5.22
N LEU A 13 23.10 5.18 5.49
CA LEU A 13 22.02 5.24 4.49
C LEU A 13 22.36 6.24 3.36
N VAL A 14 22.81 7.44 3.71
CA VAL A 14 23.26 8.45 2.74
C VAL A 14 24.45 7.96 1.91
N LEU A 15 25.40 7.23 2.52
CA LEU A 15 26.50 6.58 1.80
C LEU A 15 26.02 5.44 0.89
N LEU A 16 25.03 4.65 1.31
CA LEU A 16 24.45 3.58 0.48
C LEU A 16 23.70 4.16 -0.73
N LEU A 17 22.92 5.22 -0.53
CA LEU A 17 22.23 5.99 -1.57
C LEU A 17 23.22 6.65 -2.56
N MET A 18 24.43 7.02 -2.09
CA MET A 18 25.51 7.50 -2.97
C MET A 18 26.23 6.38 -3.75
N LEU A 19 26.24 5.14 -3.23
CA LEU A 19 26.97 4.01 -3.82
C LEU A 19 26.13 3.16 -4.78
N CYS A 20 24.80 3.23 -4.68
CA CYS A 20 23.85 2.62 -5.60
C CYS A 20 23.07 3.73 -6.35
N PRO A 21 23.57 4.26 -7.47
CA PRO A 21 22.95 5.38 -8.20
C PRO A 21 21.71 4.99 -9.01
N LYS A 22 21.08 3.83 -8.73
CA LYS A 22 19.72 3.61 -9.22
C LYS A 22 18.85 4.56 -8.41
N ASN A 23 18.42 5.62 -9.06
CA ASN A 23 17.59 6.69 -8.51
C ASN A 23 16.62 6.11 -7.48
N VAL A 24 16.88 6.34 -6.20
CA VAL A 24 15.82 6.19 -5.21
C VAL A 24 14.87 7.32 -5.55
N LEU A 25 13.80 6.97 -6.25
CA LEU A 25 12.77 7.88 -6.70
C LEU A 25 12.01 8.26 -5.43
N ALA A 26 12.26 9.46 -4.92
CA ALA A 26 11.42 9.94 -3.85
C ALA A 26 10.00 10.09 -4.37
N TYR A 27 9.10 9.50 -3.59
CA TYR A 27 7.67 9.70 -3.60
C TYR A 27 7.31 11.16 -3.68
N GLN A 28 6.25 11.42 -4.42
CA GLN A 28 5.81 12.69 -4.93
C GLN A 28 4.66 13.23 -4.06
N PRO A 29 4.96 14.04 -3.03
CA PRO A 29 4.00 14.31 -1.97
C PRO A 29 3.06 15.48 -2.28
N ALA A 30 3.33 16.24 -3.35
CA ALA A 30 2.60 17.46 -3.62
C ALA A 30 1.18 17.19 -4.12
N SER A 31 0.96 16.16 -4.94
CA SER A 31 -0.37 15.79 -5.44
C SER A 31 -1.32 15.48 -4.29
N HIS A 32 -0.89 14.65 -3.34
CA HIS A 32 -1.69 14.32 -2.15
C HIS A 32 -1.91 15.53 -1.24
N TYR A 33 -0.89 16.37 -1.06
CA TYR A 33 -1.04 17.60 -0.29
C TYR A 33 -2.08 18.55 -0.92
N VAL A 34 -2.06 18.70 -2.24
CA VAL A 34 -3.02 19.54 -2.97
C VAL A 34 -4.44 18.98 -2.85
N LEU A 35 -4.61 17.67 -3.01
CA LEU A 35 -5.91 17.01 -2.81
C LEU A 35 -6.44 17.22 -1.38
N MET A 36 -5.56 17.10 -0.38
CA MET A 36 -5.88 17.37 1.02
C MET A 36 -6.34 18.81 1.24
N GLN A 37 -5.65 19.80 0.67
CA GLN A 37 -6.01 21.22 0.73
C GLN A 37 -7.38 21.50 0.10
N GLU A 38 -7.64 20.99 -1.10
CA GLU A 38 -8.92 21.20 -1.79
C GLU A 38 -10.08 20.48 -1.07
N THR A 39 -9.81 19.32 -0.47
CA THR A 39 -10.77 18.60 0.37
C THR A 39 -11.15 19.45 1.57
N MET A 40 -10.16 19.95 2.33
CA MET A 40 -10.39 20.80 3.50
C MET A 40 -11.27 22.02 3.16
N LYS A 41 -11.00 22.69 2.03
CA LYS A 41 -11.79 23.86 1.57
C LYS A 41 -13.25 23.51 1.28
N SER A 42 -13.50 22.29 0.80
CA SER A 42 -14.81 21.85 0.31
C SER A 42 -15.70 21.20 1.37
N LEU A 43 -15.14 20.87 2.55
CA LEU A 43 -15.92 20.35 3.66
C LEU A 43 -16.94 21.39 4.17
N PRO A 44 -18.10 20.93 4.71
CA PRO A 44 -19.17 21.81 5.17
C PRO A 44 -18.73 22.80 6.25
N GLU A 45 -19.33 24.00 6.23
CA GLU A 45 -19.16 24.97 7.32
C GLU A 45 -19.64 24.39 8.65
N GLY A 46 -18.83 24.55 9.70
CA GLY A 46 -19.08 23.97 11.02
C GLY A 46 -18.67 22.50 11.18
N SER A 47 -18.09 21.87 10.14
CA SER A 47 -17.52 20.53 10.26
C SER A 47 -16.38 20.51 11.28
N LEU A 48 -16.38 19.47 12.12
CA LEU A 48 -15.33 19.19 13.08
C LEU A 48 -14.02 18.81 12.36
N ILE A 49 -14.11 17.98 11.32
CA ILE A 49 -12.99 17.55 10.49
C ILE A 49 -12.38 18.76 9.78
N LYS A 50 -13.20 19.62 9.16
CA LYS A 50 -12.72 20.88 8.56
C LYS A 50 -11.96 21.72 9.57
N SER A 51 -12.56 21.94 10.74
CA SER A 51 -11.94 22.73 11.82
C SER A 51 -10.62 22.12 12.31
N ALA A 52 -10.51 20.79 12.32
CA ALA A 52 -9.30 20.07 12.68
C ALA A 52 -8.19 20.26 11.64
N MET A 53 -8.51 20.09 10.36
CA MET A 53 -7.58 20.27 9.24
C MET A 53 -7.11 21.72 9.12
N GLU A 54 -8.00 22.70 9.28
CA GLU A 54 -7.63 24.13 9.28
C GLU A 54 -6.70 24.50 10.45
N LYS A 55 -6.88 23.83 11.60
CA LYS A 55 -6.07 24.07 12.80
C LYS A 55 -4.71 23.38 12.75
N TYR A 56 -4.62 22.22 12.09
CA TYR A 56 -3.41 21.41 11.99
C TYR A 56 -3.17 20.93 10.54
N PRO A 57 -3.03 21.85 9.57
CA PRO A 57 -2.91 21.49 8.14
C PRO A 57 -1.62 20.74 7.84
N ASP A 58 -0.58 21.03 8.61
CA ASP A 58 0.75 20.42 8.58
C ASP A 58 0.77 18.98 9.11
N ILE A 59 -0.18 18.63 9.98
CA ILE A 59 -0.46 17.25 10.43
C ILE A 59 -1.32 16.50 9.41
N ALA A 60 -2.29 17.17 8.76
CA ALA A 60 -3.04 16.58 7.65
C ALA A 60 -2.11 16.22 6.49
N ALA A 61 -1.09 17.06 6.20
CA ALA A 61 -0.07 16.76 5.20
C ALA A 61 0.69 15.46 5.49
N TRP A 62 1.04 15.20 6.75
CA TRP A 62 1.62 13.92 7.17
C TRP A 62 0.67 12.74 6.98
N GLY A 63 -0.63 12.93 7.25
CA GLY A 63 -1.65 11.92 6.96
C GLY A 63 -1.75 11.62 5.47
N ALA A 64 -1.82 12.65 4.64
CA ALA A 64 -1.97 12.57 3.18
C ALA A 64 -0.78 11.92 2.47
N ASN A 65 0.36 11.80 3.15
CA ASN A 65 1.55 11.11 2.63
C ASN A 65 1.91 9.86 3.44
N GLY A 66 1.08 9.53 4.44
CA GLY A 66 1.34 8.47 5.41
C GLY A 66 1.53 7.08 4.80
N PRO A 67 0.65 6.62 3.89
CA PRO A 67 0.78 5.31 3.26
C PRO A 67 2.09 5.11 2.50
N ASP A 68 2.66 6.17 1.94
CA ASP A 68 3.91 6.15 1.16
C ASP A 68 5.19 6.21 2.00
N LEU A 69 5.12 6.72 3.24
CA LEU A 69 6.31 6.88 4.08
C LEU A 69 7.16 5.59 4.21
N PRO A 70 6.58 4.39 4.38
CA PRO A 70 7.37 3.17 4.50
C PRO A 70 8.16 2.82 3.24
N LEU A 71 7.80 3.35 2.07
CA LEU A 71 8.54 3.13 0.84
C LEU A 71 9.92 3.80 0.90
N ILE A 72 10.10 4.83 1.72
CA ILE A 72 11.36 5.59 1.88
C ILE A 72 12.42 4.79 2.69
N GLN A 73 12.31 3.47 2.73
CA GLN A 73 13.21 2.57 3.41
C GLN A 73 14.32 2.04 2.49
N PRO A 74 15.52 1.76 3.02
CA PRO A 74 16.62 1.18 2.23
C PRO A 74 16.25 -0.17 1.59
N ARG A 75 15.32 -0.92 2.22
CA ARG A 75 14.85 -2.21 1.73
C ARG A 75 13.96 -2.10 0.48
N GLN A 76 13.39 -0.93 0.19
CA GLN A 76 12.66 -0.70 -1.05
C GLN A 76 13.56 -0.82 -2.29
N VAL A 77 14.86 -0.52 -2.16
CA VAL A 77 15.85 -0.78 -3.24
C VAL A 77 15.94 -2.27 -3.59
N LEU A 78 15.49 -3.14 -2.67
CA LEU A 78 15.37 -4.58 -2.84
C LEU A 78 13.92 -5.01 -3.05
N GLY A 79 13.02 -4.14 -3.51
CA GLY A 79 11.64 -4.52 -3.88
C GLY A 79 10.68 -4.82 -2.72
N TYR A 80 11.11 -4.67 -1.45
CA TYR A 80 10.31 -5.09 -0.29
C TYR A 80 9.98 -3.94 0.67
N SER A 81 8.68 -3.65 0.84
CA SER A 81 8.16 -2.61 1.73
C SER A 81 6.84 -3.05 2.39
N PRO A 82 6.88 -3.99 3.35
CA PRO A 82 5.67 -4.68 3.84
C PRO A 82 4.61 -3.74 4.41
N TRP A 83 5.03 -2.65 5.07
CA TRP A 83 4.08 -1.66 5.59
C TRP A 83 3.40 -0.85 4.50
N SER A 84 4.15 -0.47 3.46
CA SER A 84 3.54 0.22 2.34
C SER A 84 2.59 -0.71 1.60
N ASP A 85 3.00 -1.96 1.37
CA ASP A 85 2.14 -2.90 0.68
C ASP A 85 0.82 -3.13 1.45
N ARG A 86 0.88 -3.26 2.78
CA ARG A 86 -0.34 -3.32 3.62
C ARG A 86 -1.22 -2.09 3.46
N PHE A 87 -0.64 -0.90 3.46
CA PHE A 87 -1.40 0.35 3.35
C PHE A 87 -2.02 0.58 1.97
N HIS A 88 -1.55 -0.14 0.93
CA HIS A 88 -2.01 -0.01 -0.45
C HIS A 88 -2.77 -1.22 -1.01
N TYR A 89 -2.71 -2.38 -0.37
CA TYR A 89 -3.31 -3.62 -0.89
C TYR A 89 -4.20 -4.39 0.09
N PHE A 90 -4.07 -4.17 1.41
CA PHE A 90 -4.74 -5.00 2.42
C PHE A 90 -5.51 -4.20 3.46
N LYS A 91 -6.80 -4.51 3.60
CA LYS A 91 -7.70 -3.92 4.60
C LYS A 91 -7.67 -2.38 4.65
N ILE A 92 -7.55 -1.73 3.50
CA ILE A 92 -7.34 -0.28 3.40
C ILE A 92 -8.55 0.49 3.95
N GLY A 93 -9.76 0.12 3.53
CA GLY A 93 -10.99 0.75 3.98
C GLY A 93 -11.25 0.54 5.47
N SER A 94 -11.07 -0.69 5.94
CA SER A 94 -11.15 -1.07 7.35
C SER A 94 -10.16 -0.27 8.20
N PHE A 95 -8.92 -0.11 7.73
CA PHE A 95 -7.91 0.70 8.40
C PHE A 95 -8.27 2.18 8.43
N ALA A 96 -8.58 2.78 7.28
CA ALA A 96 -8.93 4.19 7.19
C ALA A 96 -10.18 4.53 8.02
N LYS A 97 -11.18 3.63 8.00
CA LYS A 97 -12.38 3.70 8.84
C LYS A 97 -12.03 3.71 10.31
N ASN A 98 -11.27 2.71 10.79
CA ASN A 98 -10.93 2.60 12.20
C ASN A 98 -10.12 3.82 12.68
N LEU A 99 -9.15 4.26 11.88
CA LEU A 99 -8.33 5.44 12.17
C LEU A 99 -9.18 6.71 12.34
N LEU A 100 -10.10 6.98 11.40
CA LEU A 100 -10.97 8.15 11.45
C LEU A 100 -12.02 8.05 12.57
N GLN A 101 -12.64 6.88 12.73
CA GLN A 101 -13.64 6.64 13.76
C GLN A 101 -13.08 6.83 15.16
N ASP A 102 -11.90 6.28 15.45
CA ASP A 102 -11.23 6.43 16.74
C ASP A 102 -10.83 7.89 16.99
N ALA A 103 -10.36 8.61 15.97
CA ALA A 103 -10.03 10.03 16.06
C ALA A 103 -11.26 10.89 16.38
N LEU A 104 -12.38 10.67 15.68
CA LEU A 104 -13.65 11.37 15.90
C LEU A 104 -14.24 11.07 17.29
N ALA A 105 -14.22 9.81 17.72
CA ALA A 105 -14.68 9.40 19.04
C ALA A 105 -13.86 10.07 20.16
N ALA A 106 -12.55 10.20 19.98
CA ALA A 106 -11.66 10.88 20.92
C ALA A 106 -11.83 12.41 20.92
N LYS A 107 -12.43 13.00 19.87
CA LYS A 107 -12.54 14.45 19.66
C LYS A 107 -11.19 15.17 19.69
N ASP A 108 -10.13 14.48 19.29
CA ASP A 108 -8.77 15.01 19.25
C ASP A 108 -8.50 15.61 17.87
N MET A 109 -8.48 16.94 17.79
CA MET A 109 -8.28 17.66 16.53
C MET A 109 -6.99 17.27 15.80
N LYS A 110 -5.90 16.92 16.50
CA LYS A 110 -4.66 16.50 15.83
C LYS A 110 -4.85 15.14 15.16
N ARG A 111 -5.48 14.19 15.86
CA ARG A 111 -5.77 12.85 15.34
C ARG A 111 -6.76 12.91 14.17
N ILE A 112 -7.78 13.74 14.30
CA ILE A 112 -8.79 13.95 13.24
C ILE A 112 -8.11 14.51 11.99
N SER A 113 -7.24 15.52 12.15
CA SER A 113 -6.49 16.09 11.03
C SER A 113 -5.62 15.05 10.31
N PHE A 114 -4.87 14.25 11.08
CA PHE A 114 -4.03 13.18 10.54
C PHE A 114 -4.87 12.11 9.80
N ALA A 115 -5.95 11.63 10.42
CA ALA A 115 -6.82 10.60 9.84
C ALA A 115 -7.53 11.09 8.57
N ALA A 116 -8.00 12.35 8.55
CA ALA A 116 -8.61 12.95 7.37
C ALA A 116 -7.58 13.10 6.24
N GLY A 117 -6.35 13.52 6.56
CA GLY A 117 -5.23 13.48 5.62
C GLY A 117 -5.03 12.08 5.03
N TRP A 118 -4.95 11.05 5.86
CA TRP A 118 -4.81 9.66 5.40
C TRP A 118 -5.89 9.25 4.40
N LEU A 119 -7.14 9.62 4.65
CA LEU A 119 -8.23 9.30 3.74
C LEU A 119 -8.09 10.00 2.37
N THR A 120 -7.56 11.22 2.34
CA THR A 120 -7.27 11.91 1.07
C THR A 120 -6.23 11.18 0.23
N HIS A 121 -5.27 10.51 0.88
CA HIS A 121 -4.30 9.67 0.18
C HIS A 121 -5.00 8.47 -0.47
N VAL A 122 -5.71 7.68 0.33
CA VAL A 122 -6.39 6.46 -0.13
C VAL A 122 -7.35 6.74 -1.29
N CYS A 123 -8.16 7.80 -1.20
CA CYS A 123 -9.05 8.18 -2.29
C CYS A 123 -8.29 8.72 -3.52
N GLY A 124 -7.18 9.43 -3.28
CA GLY A 124 -6.29 9.94 -4.33
C GLY A 124 -5.72 8.81 -5.16
N ASP A 125 -5.09 7.83 -4.52
CA ASP A 125 -4.51 6.64 -5.14
C ASP A 125 -5.55 5.84 -5.91
N TYR A 126 -6.66 5.52 -5.26
CA TYR A 126 -7.73 4.72 -5.86
C TYR A 126 -8.23 5.32 -7.17
N ALA A 127 -8.45 6.63 -7.22
CA ALA A 127 -8.87 7.31 -8.45
C ALA A 127 -7.70 7.51 -9.43
N CYS A 128 -6.51 7.87 -8.94
CA CYS A 128 -5.31 8.11 -9.75
C CYS A 128 -4.96 6.87 -10.56
N HIS A 129 -4.91 5.71 -9.93
CA HIS A 129 -4.54 4.49 -10.63
C HIS A 129 -5.61 4.06 -11.63
N GLY A 130 -6.87 3.97 -11.20
CA GLY A 130 -7.97 3.54 -12.07
C GLY A 130 -8.20 4.45 -13.28
N ILE A 131 -8.09 5.78 -13.12
CA ILE A 131 -8.44 6.76 -14.16
C ILE A 131 -7.21 7.28 -14.90
N PHE A 132 -6.07 7.48 -14.24
CA PHE A 132 -4.91 8.15 -14.82
C PHE A 132 -3.78 7.20 -15.22
N VAL A 133 -3.36 6.32 -14.31
CA VAL A 133 -2.13 5.51 -14.46
C VAL A 133 -2.37 4.21 -15.24
N ASN A 134 -3.30 3.37 -14.78
CA ASN A 134 -3.56 2.05 -15.35
C ASN A 134 -3.93 2.05 -16.83
N PRO A 135 -4.70 3.02 -17.37
CA PRO A 135 -5.08 3.02 -18.79
C PRO A 135 -3.92 3.08 -19.77
N GLU A 136 -2.72 3.46 -19.33
CA GLU A 136 -1.54 3.56 -20.20
C GLU A 136 -0.38 2.68 -19.72
N SER A 137 -0.16 2.57 -18.41
CA SER A 137 0.94 1.78 -17.85
C SER A 137 0.55 0.35 -17.50
N GLY A 138 -0.73 -0.03 -17.53
CA GLY A 138 -1.15 -1.33 -17.02
C GLY A 138 -1.15 -1.37 -15.48
N LEU A 139 -1.33 -2.56 -14.92
CA LEU A 139 -1.42 -2.77 -13.46
C LEU A 139 -0.04 -3.06 -12.88
N TYR A 140 0.33 -2.40 -11.79
CA TYR A 140 1.70 -2.43 -11.26
C TYR A 140 2.16 -3.84 -10.85
N LEU A 141 1.28 -4.59 -10.18
CA LEU A 141 1.55 -5.95 -9.69
C LEU A 141 1.81 -6.96 -10.81
N ILE A 142 1.16 -6.82 -11.98
CA ILE A 142 1.19 -7.85 -13.04
C ILE A 142 1.84 -7.40 -14.35
N ASP A 143 2.14 -6.11 -14.54
CA ASP A 143 2.83 -5.58 -15.72
C ASP A 143 4.15 -4.88 -15.37
N PRO A 144 5.24 -5.65 -15.18
CA PRO A 144 6.56 -5.09 -14.94
C PRO A 144 7.04 -4.15 -16.05
N SER A 145 6.55 -4.29 -17.28
CA SER A 145 6.97 -3.46 -18.41
C SER A 145 6.41 -2.04 -18.35
N GLY A 146 5.31 -1.86 -17.62
CA GLY A 146 4.63 -0.58 -17.42
C GLY A 146 5.18 0.28 -16.29
N ARG A 147 5.94 -0.29 -15.35
CA ARG A 147 6.37 0.38 -14.11
C ARG A 147 7.17 1.67 -14.33
N ASP A 148 8.00 1.73 -15.36
CA ASP A 148 8.74 2.96 -15.69
C ASP A 148 7.80 4.11 -16.13
N LEU A 149 6.76 3.78 -16.90
CA LEU A 149 5.75 4.75 -17.32
C LEU A 149 4.86 5.15 -16.15
N HIS A 150 4.48 4.21 -15.30
CA HIS A 150 3.76 4.45 -14.05
C HIS A 150 4.44 5.53 -13.22
N MET A 151 5.72 5.31 -12.89
CA MET A 151 6.51 6.27 -12.12
C MET A 151 6.63 7.62 -12.83
N SER A 152 6.65 7.65 -14.17
CA SER A 152 6.70 8.89 -14.95
C SER A 152 5.37 9.66 -14.94
N LEU A 153 4.24 8.94 -14.93
CA LEU A 153 2.89 9.52 -14.85
C LEU A 153 2.66 10.19 -13.51
N GLU A 154 2.90 9.46 -12.42
CA GLU A 154 2.90 10.02 -11.07
C GLU A 154 3.89 11.17 -11.00
N SER A 155 5.09 10.99 -11.59
CA SER A 155 6.13 12.01 -11.55
C SER A 155 5.71 13.39 -12.09
N ALA A 156 4.90 13.35 -13.14
CA ALA A 156 4.41 14.54 -13.82
C ALA A 156 3.17 15.14 -13.12
N ALA A 157 2.45 14.35 -12.32
CA ALA A 157 1.25 14.80 -11.65
C ALA A 157 1.55 15.89 -10.61
N ASP A 158 2.63 15.75 -9.82
CA ASP A 158 2.95 16.68 -8.72
C ASP A 158 3.07 18.14 -9.13
N PRO A 159 4.07 18.53 -9.95
CA PRO A 159 4.24 19.93 -10.30
C PRO A 159 3.04 20.47 -11.06
N TYR A 160 2.33 19.61 -11.81
CA TYR A 160 1.13 20.00 -12.54
C TYR A 160 -0.03 20.34 -11.60
N LEU A 161 -0.35 19.45 -10.65
CA LEU A 161 -1.43 19.65 -9.68
C LEU A 161 -1.09 20.76 -8.68
N TRP A 162 0.17 20.86 -8.24
CA TRP A 162 0.67 21.96 -7.42
C TRP A 162 0.31 23.33 -8.01
N VAL A 163 0.57 23.52 -9.30
CA VAL A 163 0.27 24.78 -9.99
C VAL A 163 -1.21 24.92 -10.32
N ASN A 164 -1.81 23.94 -11.00
CA ASN A 164 -3.13 24.11 -11.63
C ASN A 164 -4.31 23.87 -10.69
N LYS A 165 -4.17 22.97 -9.70
CA LYS A 165 -5.22 22.70 -8.70
C LYS A 165 -4.90 23.40 -7.38
N GLY A 166 -3.64 23.40 -6.94
CA GLY A 166 -3.20 24.05 -5.70
C GLY A 166 -3.11 25.58 -5.80
N GLY A 167 -2.88 26.12 -7.01
CA GLY A 167 -2.74 27.56 -7.22
C GLY A 167 -1.42 28.14 -6.71
N PHE A 168 -0.41 27.29 -6.50
CA PHE A 168 0.93 27.69 -6.06
C PHE A 168 1.80 28.12 -7.25
N ASP A 169 2.87 28.87 -6.97
CA ASP A 169 3.85 29.20 -8.01
C ASP A 169 4.66 27.95 -8.38
N SER A 170 5.00 27.79 -9.67
CA SER A 170 5.79 26.65 -10.11
C SER A 170 7.20 26.63 -9.50
N SER A 171 7.75 27.80 -9.16
CA SER A 171 9.05 27.91 -8.48
C SER A 171 9.01 27.47 -7.01
N ASP A 172 7.83 27.45 -6.39
CA ASP A 172 7.66 27.03 -5.00
C ASP A 172 7.60 25.51 -4.84
N TYR A 173 7.48 24.73 -5.92
CA TYR A 173 7.34 23.28 -5.82
C TYR A 173 8.57 22.61 -5.17
N SER A 174 9.79 22.96 -5.61
CA SER A 174 11.01 22.36 -5.07
C SER A 174 11.40 22.88 -3.69
N ASP A 175 11.05 24.13 -3.39
CA ASP A 175 11.54 24.84 -2.22
C ASP A 175 10.49 24.89 -1.10
N GLY A 176 9.20 24.90 -1.44
CA GLY A 176 8.08 25.14 -0.54
C GLY A 176 7.38 23.89 -0.02
N ILE A 177 7.45 22.75 -0.71
CA ILE A 177 6.73 21.54 -0.29
C ILE A 177 7.16 21.03 1.08
N SER A 178 8.44 21.20 1.45
CA SER A 178 8.95 20.75 2.75
C SER A 178 8.38 21.56 3.93
N ASP A 179 7.96 22.80 3.69
CA ASP A 179 7.37 23.68 4.72
C ASP A 179 5.89 23.37 4.97
N CYS A 180 5.29 22.48 4.17
CA CYS A 180 3.92 22.04 4.33
C CYS A 180 3.74 21.00 5.44
N PHE A 181 4.82 20.49 6.02
CA PHE A 181 4.81 19.40 7.00
C PHE A 181 5.14 19.87 8.40
N ALA A 182 4.45 19.30 9.40
CA ALA A 182 4.71 19.59 10.80
C ALA A 182 6.07 19.04 11.25
N GLU A 183 6.55 19.49 12.41
CA GLU A 183 7.66 18.82 13.08
C GLU A 183 7.31 17.35 13.39
N VAL A 184 8.23 16.43 13.09
CA VAL A 184 8.00 14.97 13.20
C VAL A 184 7.59 14.53 14.62
N THR A 185 7.94 15.30 15.64
CA THR A 185 7.56 15.02 17.03
C THR A 185 6.09 15.31 17.35
N ASP A 186 5.39 16.07 16.49
CA ASP A 186 3.99 16.44 16.68
C ASP A 186 2.99 15.45 16.06
N ILE A 187 3.48 14.49 15.26
CA ILE A 187 2.66 13.49 14.57
C ILE A 187 2.05 12.52 15.61
N PRO A 188 0.73 12.25 15.55
CA PRO A 188 0.03 11.42 16.54
C PRO A 188 0.21 9.90 16.32
N PHE A 189 1.45 9.43 16.21
CA PHE A 189 1.79 8.03 15.90
C PHE A 189 1.17 6.99 16.84
N ASP A 190 0.88 7.33 18.10
CA ASP A 190 0.24 6.39 19.02
C ASP A 190 -1.16 5.93 18.52
N THR A 191 -1.91 6.84 17.88
CA THR A 191 -3.24 6.54 17.33
C THR A 191 -3.14 5.66 16.10
N PHE A 192 -2.22 6.04 15.21
CA PHE A 192 -1.88 5.29 14.02
C PHE A 192 -1.48 3.86 14.40
N ASN A 193 -0.50 3.68 15.30
CA ASN A 193 -0.02 2.38 15.74
C ASN A 193 -1.11 1.51 16.38
N THR A 194 -2.00 2.12 17.17
CA THR A 194 -3.15 1.39 17.73
C THR A 194 -4.05 0.85 16.63
N SER A 195 -4.38 1.68 15.64
CA SER A 195 -5.24 1.29 14.52
C SER A 195 -4.55 0.22 13.65
N VAL A 196 -3.25 0.38 13.37
CA VAL A 196 -2.46 -0.57 12.58
C VAL A 196 -2.40 -1.92 13.30
N GLN A 197 -2.10 -1.93 14.59
CA GLN A 197 -2.07 -3.14 15.42
C GLN A 197 -3.43 -3.85 15.45
N ASN A 198 -4.54 -3.11 15.49
CA ASN A 198 -5.89 -3.67 15.51
C ASN A 198 -6.26 -4.35 14.19
N ILE A 199 -5.87 -3.77 13.05
CA ILE A 199 -6.26 -4.24 11.72
C ILE A 199 -5.32 -5.32 11.19
N TYR A 200 -4.01 -5.12 11.39
CA TYR A 200 -2.96 -5.96 10.81
C TYR A 200 -2.30 -6.92 11.80
N GLY A 201 -2.64 -6.85 13.08
CA GLY A 201 -2.06 -7.74 14.11
C GLY A 201 -0.61 -7.44 14.49
N SER A 202 0.03 -6.46 13.84
CA SER A 202 1.34 -5.91 14.20
C SER A 202 1.38 -4.42 13.83
N CYS A 203 2.40 -3.67 14.28
CA CYS A 203 2.59 -2.27 13.88
C CYS A 203 4.09 -1.94 13.73
N PRO A 204 4.46 -0.92 12.93
CA PRO A 204 5.82 -0.42 12.92
C PRO A 204 6.18 0.19 14.28
N SER A 205 7.47 0.29 14.57
CA SER A 205 7.92 1.02 15.75
C SER A 205 7.92 2.53 15.49
N THR A 206 7.68 3.33 16.53
CA THR A 206 7.81 4.80 16.45
C THR A 206 9.19 5.28 16.01
N LEU A 207 10.22 4.45 16.16
CA LEU A 207 11.53 4.79 15.63
C LEU A 207 11.58 4.67 14.10
N GLU A 208 10.96 3.64 13.53
CA GLU A 208 10.87 3.43 12.08
C GLU A 208 10.05 4.54 11.43
N GLU A 209 8.87 4.83 11.97
CA GLU A 209 7.97 5.88 11.46
C GLU A 209 8.66 7.25 11.40
N LYS A 210 9.33 7.63 12.48
CA LYS A 210 10.10 8.88 12.53
C LYS A 210 11.26 8.86 11.56
N SER A 211 11.90 7.70 11.37
CA SER A 211 12.96 7.57 10.38
C SER A 211 12.45 7.84 8.97
N TRP A 212 11.27 7.32 8.61
CA TRP A 212 10.67 7.58 7.29
C TRP A 212 10.41 9.07 7.09
N CYS A 213 9.79 9.72 8.07
CA CYS A 213 9.51 11.16 8.04
C CYS A 213 10.80 11.98 7.90
N TYR A 214 11.84 11.67 8.67
CA TYR A 214 13.11 12.40 8.58
C TYR A 214 13.81 12.19 7.24
N THR A 215 13.72 11.00 6.65
CA THR A 215 14.28 10.75 5.32
C THR A 215 13.53 11.56 4.25
N LEU A 216 12.19 11.56 4.27
CA LEU A 216 11.40 12.42 3.39
C LEU A 216 11.80 13.89 3.54
N MET A 217 11.77 14.42 4.76
CA MET A 217 12.09 15.84 5.00
C MET A 217 13.52 16.20 4.57
N THR A 218 14.47 15.28 4.72
CA THR A 218 15.84 15.49 4.23
C THR A 218 15.84 15.55 2.71
N GLY A 219 15.18 14.59 2.05
CA GLY A 219 15.07 14.54 0.59
C GLY A 219 14.44 15.81 0.02
N LEU A 220 13.33 16.27 0.61
CA LEU A 220 12.65 17.49 0.17
C LEU A 220 13.52 18.73 0.35
N LYS A 221 14.20 18.88 1.50
CA LYS A 221 15.01 20.07 1.82
C LYS A 221 16.34 20.16 1.08
N THR A 222 16.93 19.01 0.72
CA THR A 222 18.28 18.99 0.14
C THR A 222 18.29 18.54 -1.33
N GLY A 223 17.17 18.03 -1.85
CA GLY A 223 17.10 17.38 -3.15
C GLY A 223 17.89 16.07 -3.24
N VAL A 224 18.33 15.49 -2.11
CA VAL A 224 19.12 14.25 -2.11
C VAL A 224 18.17 13.06 -2.11
N GLY A 225 18.26 12.23 -3.14
CA GLY A 225 17.31 11.13 -3.33
C GLY A 225 15.92 11.61 -3.74
N TYR A 226 15.74 12.90 -4.07
CA TYR A 226 14.50 13.47 -4.59
C TYR A 226 14.80 14.17 -5.92
N LYS A 227 14.13 13.77 -6.99
CA LYS A 227 14.24 14.42 -8.29
C LYS A 227 12.94 15.16 -8.61
N TYR A 228 12.97 16.48 -8.48
CA TYR A 228 11.88 17.33 -8.92
C TYR A 228 11.83 17.37 -10.45
N GLN A 229 10.67 17.01 -11.01
CA GLN A 229 10.32 17.34 -12.40
C GLN A 229 9.82 18.78 -12.46
N THR A 230 10.18 19.53 -13.51
CA THR A 230 9.68 20.90 -13.63
C THR A 230 8.23 20.93 -14.10
N TYR A 231 7.56 22.05 -13.86
CA TYR A 231 6.20 22.27 -14.35
C TYR A 231 6.12 22.15 -15.88
N GLU A 232 7.07 22.73 -16.61
CA GLU A 232 7.10 22.67 -18.07
C GLU A 232 7.30 21.23 -18.57
N GLU A 233 8.25 20.49 -17.98
CA GLU A 233 8.50 19.08 -18.32
C GLU A 233 7.26 18.21 -18.08
N ALA A 234 6.59 18.42 -16.95
CA ALA A 234 5.34 17.73 -16.63
C ALA A 234 4.22 18.10 -17.60
N ASN A 235 4.04 19.39 -17.88
CA ASN A 235 2.98 19.86 -18.76
C ASN A 235 3.15 19.37 -20.20
N ASP A 236 4.38 19.30 -20.70
CA ASP A 236 4.72 18.73 -22.00
C ASP A 236 4.43 17.22 -22.01
N PHE A 237 4.90 16.47 -21.01
CA PHE A 237 4.63 15.04 -20.90
C PHE A 237 3.14 14.69 -20.79
N LEU A 238 2.38 15.47 -20.03
CA LEU A 238 0.92 15.31 -19.85
C LEU A 238 0.11 15.76 -21.07
N SER A 239 0.71 16.49 -22.02
CA SER A 239 0.03 16.94 -23.24
C SER A 239 -0.24 15.81 -24.24
N GLU A 240 0.40 14.66 -24.05
CA GLU A 240 0.27 13.48 -24.90
C GLU A 240 -0.76 12.50 -24.36
N ASN A 241 -1.28 11.63 -25.23
CA ASN A 241 -2.12 10.48 -24.88
C ASN A 241 -3.31 10.80 -23.96
N ASN A 242 -3.86 12.01 -23.99
CA ASN A 242 -4.93 12.48 -23.08
C ASN A 242 -4.57 12.39 -21.58
N ARG A 243 -3.28 12.31 -21.22
CA ARG A 243 -2.80 12.16 -19.84
C ARG A 243 -3.32 13.29 -18.93
N ARG A 244 -3.27 14.54 -19.39
CA ARG A 244 -3.79 15.70 -18.64
C ARG A 244 -5.27 15.56 -18.29
N GLU A 245 -6.09 15.21 -19.27
CA GLU A 245 -7.54 15.03 -19.06
C GLU A 245 -7.81 13.92 -18.03
N ARG A 246 -7.10 12.79 -18.15
CA ARG A 246 -7.21 11.70 -17.17
C ARG A 246 -6.77 12.11 -15.76
N LEU A 247 -5.69 12.88 -15.63
CA LEU A 247 -5.20 13.39 -14.35
C LEU A 247 -6.19 14.38 -13.70
N GLU A 248 -6.76 15.30 -14.48
CA GLU A 248 -7.76 16.24 -13.96
C GLU A 248 -9.03 15.50 -13.52
N ASN A 249 -9.50 14.51 -14.31
CA ASN A 249 -10.65 13.69 -13.97
C ASN A 249 -10.40 12.80 -12.75
N SER A 250 -9.20 12.23 -12.60
CA SER A 250 -8.85 11.42 -11.42
C SER A 250 -8.82 12.28 -10.16
N PHE A 251 -8.25 13.48 -10.22
CA PHE A 251 -8.23 14.42 -9.11
C PHE A 251 -9.66 14.83 -8.69
N ASP A 252 -10.51 15.20 -9.64
CA ASP A 252 -11.87 15.63 -9.35
C ASP A 252 -12.73 14.48 -8.79
N SER A 253 -12.52 13.25 -9.28
CA SER A 253 -13.14 12.03 -8.74
C SER A 253 -12.69 11.75 -7.30
N ALA A 254 -11.38 11.77 -7.03
CA ALA A 254 -10.82 11.57 -5.70
C ALA A 254 -11.37 12.61 -4.71
N HIS A 255 -11.39 13.88 -5.12
CA HIS A 255 -11.86 15.02 -4.32
C HIS A 255 -13.33 14.87 -3.94
N ALA A 256 -14.19 14.56 -4.90
CA ALA A 256 -15.61 14.32 -4.63
C ALA A 256 -15.82 13.14 -3.67
N HIS A 257 -15.07 12.05 -3.88
CA HIS A 257 -15.18 10.84 -3.07
C HIS A 257 -14.75 11.09 -1.61
N VAL A 258 -13.60 11.70 -1.37
CA VAL A 258 -13.13 11.97 0.00
C VAL A 258 -14.01 12.98 0.73
N VAL A 259 -14.54 14.01 0.04
CA VAL A 259 -15.48 14.97 0.65
C VAL A 259 -16.77 14.26 1.09
N LYS A 260 -17.30 13.35 0.27
CA LYS A 260 -18.47 12.51 0.62
C LYS A 260 -18.19 11.67 1.86
N LEU A 261 -17.10 10.89 1.85
CA LEU A 261 -16.74 9.99 2.94
C LEU A 261 -16.50 10.73 4.27
N LEU A 262 -15.74 11.83 4.27
CA LEU A 262 -15.48 12.60 5.48
C LEU A 262 -16.78 13.22 6.03
N THR A 263 -17.65 13.71 5.16
CA THR A 263 -18.93 14.32 5.56
C THR A 263 -19.89 13.29 6.17
N GLU A 264 -19.95 12.09 5.59
CA GLU A 264 -20.76 10.97 6.08
C GLU A 264 -20.19 10.41 7.40
N ALA A 265 -18.87 10.21 7.47
CA ALA A 265 -18.18 9.70 8.67
C ALA A 265 -18.35 10.62 9.88
N GLU A 266 -18.34 11.94 9.69
CA GLU A 266 -18.60 12.89 10.78
C GLU A 266 -20.03 12.76 11.34
N GLN A 267 -20.97 12.28 10.53
CA GLN A 267 -22.35 11.98 10.94
C GLN A 267 -22.51 10.56 11.51
N GLY A 268 -21.42 9.80 11.58
CA GLY A 268 -21.39 8.43 12.07
C GLY A 268 -21.74 7.37 11.02
N ASP A 269 -21.82 7.76 9.74
CA ASP A 269 -22.00 6.82 8.64
C ASP A 269 -20.65 6.43 8.03
N TYR A 270 -20.33 5.14 8.11
CA TYR A 270 -19.09 4.57 7.60
C TYR A 270 -19.37 3.50 6.53
N SER A 271 -20.57 3.46 5.95
CA SER A 271 -20.91 2.45 4.94
C SER A 271 -20.17 2.64 3.61
N GLY A 272 -19.62 3.84 3.37
CA GLY A 272 -18.81 4.10 2.17
C GLY A 272 -17.39 3.53 2.23
N PHE A 273 -16.91 3.10 3.40
CA PHE A 273 -15.56 2.54 3.54
C PHE A 273 -15.53 1.07 3.13
N THR A 274 -14.57 0.69 2.28
CA THR A 274 -14.44 -0.69 1.80
C THR A 274 -13.00 -1.13 1.57
N ASP A 275 -12.74 -2.40 1.84
CA ASP A 275 -11.48 -3.10 1.54
C ASP A 275 -11.36 -3.57 0.09
N ARG A 276 -12.33 -3.18 -0.76
CA ARG A 276 -12.18 -3.20 -2.23
C ARG A 276 -11.27 -2.10 -2.74
N TRP A 277 -11.02 -1.06 -1.93
CA TRP A 277 -9.99 -0.07 -2.24
C TRP A 277 -8.65 -0.79 -2.25
N ASN A 278 -8.15 -1.04 -3.45
CA ASN A 278 -6.82 -1.54 -3.76
C ASN A 278 -6.28 -0.60 -4.82
N ILE A 279 -5.05 -0.11 -4.59
CA ILE A 279 -4.41 0.87 -5.46
C ILE A 279 -4.37 0.41 -6.93
N ASP A 280 -4.09 -0.86 -7.19
CA ASP A 280 -3.95 -1.35 -8.56
C ASP A 280 -5.29 -1.57 -9.24
N VAL A 281 -6.32 -1.95 -8.49
CA VAL A 281 -7.60 -2.35 -9.07
C VAL A 281 -8.45 -1.12 -9.47
N GLY A 282 -8.35 -0.03 -8.72
CA GLY A 282 -9.06 1.21 -9.01
C GLY A 282 -10.58 1.02 -9.11
N LEU A 283 -11.24 1.87 -9.91
CA LEU A 283 -12.68 1.77 -10.24
C LEU A 283 -12.93 0.63 -11.24
N ASP A 284 -12.75 -0.62 -10.83
CA ASP A 284 -13.16 -1.78 -11.60
C ASP A 284 -14.26 -2.58 -10.87
N ASN A 285 -15.05 -3.33 -11.65
CA ASN A 285 -16.11 -4.20 -11.13
C ASN A 285 -15.57 -5.60 -10.79
N ASN A 286 -14.30 -5.73 -10.42
CA ASN A 286 -13.69 -7.03 -10.16
C ASN A 286 -14.32 -7.66 -8.90
N PRO A 287 -14.87 -8.88 -8.97
CA PRO A 287 -15.41 -9.56 -7.80
C PRO A 287 -14.39 -9.70 -6.64
N ILE A 288 -13.11 -9.84 -6.98
CA ILE A 288 -11.98 -9.94 -6.06
C ILE A 288 -11.01 -8.80 -6.37
N SER A 289 -11.27 -7.65 -5.76
CA SER A 289 -10.43 -6.44 -5.87
C SER A 289 -9.18 -6.53 -5.00
N SER A 290 -9.21 -7.31 -3.92
CA SER A 290 -8.02 -7.62 -3.14
C SER A 290 -8.00 -9.11 -2.81
N LEU A 291 -6.91 -9.78 -3.19
CA LEU A 291 -6.60 -11.15 -2.79
C LEU A 291 -5.27 -11.10 -2.07
N THR A 292 -5.28 -11.37 -0.76
CA THR A 292 -4.07 -11.46 0.05
C THR A 292 -3.90 -12.90 0.53
N VAL A 293 -2.71 -13.45 0.30
CA VAL A 293 -2.34 -14.79 0.75
C VAL A 293 -1.20 -14.64 1.75
N THR A 294 -1.41 -15.14 2.97
CA THR A 294 -0.40 -15.18 4.01
C THR A 294 0.02 -16.63 4.24
N VAL A 295 1.33 -16.86 4.18
CA VAL A 295 1.95 -18.18 4.33
C VAL A 295 2.85 -18.15 5.55
N HIS A 296 2.63 -19.05 6.50
CA HIS A 296 3.54 -19.25 7.62
C HIS A 296 4.37 -20.50 7.38
N THR A 297 5.67 -20.32 7.19
CA THR A 297 6.64 -21.41 7.18
C THR A 297 6.99 -21.76 8.62
N GLY A 298 6.85 -23.02 9.01
CA GLY A 298 7.09 -23.40 10.39
C GLY A 298 8.58 -23.48 10.74
N ASN A 299 8.86 -23.99 11.95
CA ASN A 299 10.23 -24.17 12.44
C ASN A 299 10.63 -25.65 12.65
N GLU A 300 9.84 -26.56 12.09
CA GLU A 300 10.04 -27.99 12.20
C GLU A 300 11.31 -28.47 11.50
N LYS A 301 11.82 -29.62 11.94
CA LYS A 301 13.03 -30.24 11.39
C LYS A 301 12.80 -31.70 11.08
N ARG A 302 13.27 -32.15 9.92
CA ARG A 302 13.24 -33.57 9.55
C ARG A 302 14.60 -34.11 9.09
N GLY A 303 14.59 -35.40 8.75
CA GLY A 303 15.79 -36.17 8.40
C GLY A 303 16.45 -36.85 9.60
N LEU A 304 17.29 -37.87 9.33
CA LEU A 304 17.93 -38.74 10.32
C LEU A 304 18.82 -37.99 11.32
N LEU A 305 19.22 -36.75 11.00
CA LEU A 305 20.07 -35.87 11.81
C LEU A 305 19.47 -34.49 12.06
N HIS A 306 18.18 -34.27 11.76
CA HIS A 306 17.55 -32.93 11.77
C HIS A 306 18.32 -31.90 10.93
N SER A 307 18.86 -32.35 9.79
CA SER A 307 19.65 -31.55 8.87
C SER A 307 18.79 -30.79 7.84
N GLU A 308 17.52 -31.17 7.71
CA GLU A 308 16.55 -30.50 6.83
C GLU A 308 15.73 -29.53 7.68
N TRP A 309 15.74 -28.27 7.26
CA TRP A 309 15.00 -27.18 7.89
C TRP A 309 13.67 -26.97 7.17
N ALA A 310 12.74 -26.31 7.84
CA ALA A 310 11.38 -26.09 7.34
C ALA A 310 11.26 -25.18 6.11
N GLY A 311 12.28 -24.37 5.78
CA GLY A 311 12.23 -23.41 4.68
C GLY A 311 12.53 -24.00 3.30
N THR A 312 12.32 -23.21 2.23
CA THR A 312 12.55 -23.66 0.86
C THR A 312 12.97 -22.53 -0.09
N ASP A 313 13.84 -22.86 -1.06
CA ASP A 313 14.22 -21.99 -2.19
C ASP A 313 13.43 -22.32 -3.49
N ASP A 314 12.55 -23.33 -3.42
CA ASP A 314 11.75 -23.78 -4.56
C ASP A 314 10.69 -22.75 -4.96
N ASP A 315 10.18 -22.84 -6.20
CA ASP A 315 9.07 -21.97 -6.60
C ASP A 315 7.78 -22.45 -5.93
N VAL A 316 7.11 -21.56 -5.21
CA VAL A 316 5.82 -21.83 -4.56
C VAL A 316 4.74 -21.04 -5.26
N TYR A 317 3.62 -21.70 -5.55
CA TYR A 317 2.47 -21.11 -6.21
C TYR A 317 1.25 -21.24 -5.30
N PHE A 318 0.46 -20.17 -5.21
CA PHE A 318 -0.93 -20.26 -4.78
C PHE A 318 -1.80 -20.47 -6.00
N GLY A 319 -2.83 -21.31 -5.89
CA GLY A 319 -3.79 -21.47 -6.97
C GLY A 319 -5.22 -21.64 -6.47
N ILE A 320 -6.14 -21.28 -7.35
CA ILE A 320 -7.58 -21.49 -7.20
C ILE A 320 -8.09 -22.35 -8.34
N GLU A 321 -9.05 -23.22 -8.04
CA GLU A 321 -9.77 -24.04 -9.02
C GLU A 321 -11.26 -23.75 -8.94
N THR A 322 -11.86 -23.35 -10.05
CA THR A 322 -13.27 -23.04 -10.16
C THR A 322 -14.13 -24.30 -10.26
N LYS A 323 -15.44 -24.18 -10.03
CA LYS A 323 -16.42 -25.28 -10.05
C LYS A 323 -16.52 -25.98 -11.42
N ASP A 324 -16.14 -25.31 -12.49
CA ASP A 324 -16.06 -25.86 -13.85
C ASP A 324 -14.67 -26.42 -14.21
N GLY A 325 -13.70 -26.34 -13.29
CA GLY A 325 -12.39 -26.95 -13.41
C GLY A 325 -11.32 -26.06 -14.05
N GLU A 326 -11.59 -24.77 -14.26
CA GLU A 326 -10.54 -23.81 -14.62
C GLU A 326 -9.62 -23.54 -13.42
N THR A 327 -8.35 -23.29 -13.69
CA THR A 327 -7.33 -23.05 -12.66
C THR A 327 -6.59 -21.76 -12.92
N LYS A 328 -6.31 -21.00 -11.87
CA LYS A 328 -5.44 -19.83 -11.90
C LYS A 328 -4.38 -19.96 -10.84
N GLU A 329 -3.11 -19.73 -11.22
CA GLU A 329 -1.94 -19.87 -10.36
C GLU A 329 -1.16 -18.55 -10.33
N TRP A 330 -0.65 -18.19 -9.15
CA TRP A 330 0.27 -17.08 -8.95
C TRP A 330 1.54 -17.60 -8.32
N LEU A 331 2.68 -17.23 -8.89
CA LEU A 331 3.98 -17.41 -8.24
C LEU A 331 4.04 -16.50 -7.01
N LEU A 332 4.34 -17.09 -5.86
CA LEU A 332 4.54 -16.38 -4.61
C LEU A 332 6.04 -16.08 -4.47
N ASP A 333 6.47 -14.95 -5.02
CA ASP A 333 7.87 -14.54 -5.08
C ASP A 333 7.97 -13.02 -4.90
N LYS A 334 8.72 -12.58 -3.90
CA LYS A 334 8.96 -11.16 -3.63
C LYS A 334 10.34 -10.80 -4.15
N GLU A 335 10.40 -9.93 -5.16
CA GLU A 335 11.67 -9.51 -5.77
C GLU A 335 12.65 -9.02 -4.70
N GLY A 336 13.86 -9.58 -4.66
CA GLY A 336 14.93 -9.15 -3.74
C GLY A 336 14.74 -9.56 -2.27
N TYR A 337 13.68 -10.30 -1.96
CA TYR A 337 13.42 -10.93 -0.67
C TYR A 337 13.74 -12.43 -0.74
N ASN A 338 13.95 -13.06 0.42
CA ASN A 338 14.17 -14.50 0.51
C ASN A 338 12.92 -15.12 1.13
N ASP A 339 12.01 -15.59 0.27
CA ASP A 339 10.71 -16.13 0.66
C ASP A 339 10.80 -17.48 1.38
N PHE A 340 9.81 -17.80 2.21
CA PHE A 340 9.63 -19.11 2.84
C PHE A 340 10.79 -19.55 3.72
N GLU A 341 11.45 -18.61 4.38
CA GLU A 341 12.45 -18.93 5.38
C GLU A 341 11.84 -19.49 6.66
N VAL A 342 12.66 -20.18 7.46
CA VAL A 342 12.21 -20.84 8.68
C VAL A 342 11.56 -19.84 9.65
N ASP A 343 10.33 -20.12 10.08
CA ASP A 343 9.51 -19.27 10.97
C ASP A 343 9.02 -17.95 10.35
N ASP A 344 9.20 -17.75 9.04
CA ASP A 344 8.73 -16.54 8.35
C ASP A 344 7.22 -16.58 8.09
N ILE A 345 6.61 -15.40 8.22
CA ILE A 345 5.22 -15.12 7.83
C ILE A 345 5.27 -14.20 6.63
N ASP A 346 5.04 -14.77 5.46
CA ASP A 346 5.09 -14.08 4.17
C ASP A 346 3.69 -13.69 3.70
N GLU A 347 3.55 -12.43 3.25
CA GLU A 347 2.29 -11.90 2.70
C GLU A 347 2.46 -11.60 1.21
N TYR A 348 1.49 -12.01 0.41
CA TYR A 348 1.46 -11.82 -1.04
C TYR A 348 0.15 -11.17 -1.48
N TYR A 349 0.25 -10.15 -2.32
CA TYR A 349 -0.89 -9.40 -2.87
C TYR A 349 -1.07 -9.80 -4.33
N LEU A 350 -2.21 -10.42 -4.62
CA LEU A 350 -2.46 -11.06 -5.89
C LEU A 350 -3.58 -10.34 -6.63
N TYR A 351 -3.38 -10.10 -7.93
CA TYR A 351 -4.43 -9.56 -8.78
C TYR A 351 -5.24 -10.70 -9.40
N ASN A 352 -6.54 -10.74 -9.08
CA ASN A 352 -7.44 -11.76 -9.60
C ASN A 352 -7.96 -11.45 -11.01
N GLY A 353 -8.19 -10.20 -11.38
CA GLY A 353 -8.94 -9.89 -12.60
C GLY A 353 -10.44 -10.24 -12.52
N THR A 354 -11.17 -9.97 -13.59
CA THR A 354 -12.66 -9.99 -13.62
C THR A 354 -13.27 -11.36 -13.91
N ASP A 355 -12.44 -12.37 -14.10
CA ASP A 355 -12.79 -13.69 -14.63
C ASP A 355 -13.29 -14.69 -13.59
N ILE A 356 -13.01 -14.46 -12.30
CA ILE A 356 -13.32 -15.42 -11.24
C ILE A 356 -14.06 -14.74 -10.09
N HIS A 357 -15.30 -15.16 -9.84
CA HIS A 357 -16.07 -14.76 -8.66
C HIS A 357 -15.72 -15.67 -7.47
N PRO A 358 -15.75 -15.18 -6.21
CA PRO A 358 -15.58 -16.04 -5.03
C PRO A 358 -16.48 -17.27 -5.04
N ASP A 359 -17.75 -17.08 -5.36
CA ASP A 359 -18.75 -18.15 -5.54
C ASP A 359 -18.36 -19.22 -6.57
N ASP A 360 -17.48 -18.92 -7.52
CA ASP A 360 -17.05 -19.88 -8.52
C ASP A 360 -15.91 -20.77 -8.00
N ILE A 361 -15.23 -20.39 -6.93
CA ILE A 361 -14.08 -21.11 -6.39
C ILE A 361 -14.55 -22.37 -5.65
N SER A 362 -13.98 -23.51 -6.02
CA SER A 362 -14.27 -24.82 -5.43
C SER A 362 -13.10 -25.40 -4.63
N ASN A 363 -11.87 -25.01 -4.97
CA ASN A 363 -10.68 -25.42 -4.26
C ASN A 363 -9.63 -24.30 -4.25
N ILE A 364 -8.79 -24.33 -3.23
CA ILE A 364 -7.53 -23.59 -3.16
C ILE A 364 -6.39 -24.60 -3.03
N TYR A 365 -5.18 -24.21 -3.44
CA TYR A 365 -4.01 -25.06 -3.30
C TYR A 365 -2.71 -24.28 -3.22
N ILE A 366 -1.71 -24.94 -2.64
CA ILE A 366 -0.32 -24.52 -2.65
C ILE A 366 0.47 -25.59 -3.40
N LYS A 367 1.24 -25.16 -4.39
CA LYS A 367 2.03 -26.03 -5.27
C LYS A 367 3.47 -25.60 -5.25
N LYS A 368 4.36 -26.52 -4.89
CA LYS A 368 5.81 -26.33 -4.91
C LYS A 368 6.39 -26.96 -6.16
N ILE A 369 7.25 -26.25 -6.88
CA ILE A 369 7.97 -26.75 -8.05
C ILE A 369 9.46 -26.69 -7.75
N THR A 370 10.10 -27.85 -7.77
CA THR A 370 11.52 -27.95 -7.44
C THR A 370 12.41 -27.29 -8.47
N LYS A 371 13.27 -26.39 -8.01
CA LYS A 371 14.34 -25.82 -8.84
C LYS A 371 15.47 -26.84 -8.97
N HIS A 372 15.80 -27.20 -10.21
CA HIS A 372 16.84 -28.19 -10.46
C HIS A 372 18.18 -27.83 -9.79
N GLY A 373 18.64 -28.68 -8.87
CA GLY A 373 19.97 -28.60 -8.24
C GLY A 373 20.03 -28.04 -6.81
N GLY A 374 18.89 -27.72 -6.20
CA GLY A 374 18.81 -27.34 -4.78
C GLY A 374 19.08 -28.53 -3.84
N ILE A 375 19.78 -28.28 -2.73
CA ILE A 375 19.92 -29.23 -1.61
C ILE A 375 18.95 -28.76 -0.53
N GLY A 376 17.91 -29.55 -0.24
CA GLY A 376 16.89 -29.21 0.77
C GLY A 376 15.65 -28.50 0.20
N GLY A 377 14.98 -29.09 -0.78
CA GLY A 377 13.73 -28.55 -1.36
C GLY A 377 12.45 -28.87 -0.57
N ASP A 378 12.60 -29.53 0.56
CA ASP A 378 11.52 -29.98 1.43
C ASP A 378 11.03 -28.81 2.29
N TRP A 379 9.74 -28.50 2.24
CA TRP A 379 9.18 -27.31 2.89
C TRP A 379 8.11 -27.69 3.92
N TYR A 380 8.08 -27.03 5.07
CA TYR A 380 7.04 -27.24 6.09
C TYR A 380 6.09 -26.06 6.14
N LEU A 381 4.91 -26.24 5.54
CA LEU A 381 3.83 -25.28 5.56
C LEU A 381 3.08 -25.41 6.89
N GLU A 382 3.19 -24.41 7.76
CA GLU A 382 2.55 -24.39 9.07
C GLU A 382 1.10 -23.88 8.98
N ASN A 383 0.88 -22.73 8.34
CA ASN A 383 -0.44 -22.11 8.21
C ASN A 383 -0.60 -21.44 6.83
N LEU A 384 -1.84 -21.44 6.33
CA LEU A 384 -2.28 -20.69 5.17
C LEU A 384 -3.51 -19.85 5.55
N ASP A 385 -3.42 -18.53 5.32
CA ASP A 385 -4.54 -17.59 5.45
C ASP A 385 -4.78 -16.91 4.10
N VAL A 386 -6.04 -16.89 3.65
CA VAL A 386 -6.48 -16.26 2.41
C VAL A 386 -7.54 -15.24 2.75
N ASN A 387 -7.30 -13.99 2.38
CA ASN A 387 -8.24 -12.89 2.52
C ASN A 387 -8.72 -12.42 1.14
N ILE A 388 -10.03 -12.22 1.02
CA ILE A 388 -10.70 -11.70 -0.18
C ILE A 388 -11.43 -10.42 0.20
N ASN A 389 -11.09 -9.31 -0.47
CA ASN A 389 -11.65 -7.98 -0.20
C ASN A 389 -11.62 -7.61 1.29
N GLY A 390 -10.50 -7.88 1.97
CA GLY A 390 -10.33 -7.61 3.41
C GLY A 390 -10.97 -8.61 4.38
N HIS A 391 -11.74 -9.58 3.88
CA HIS A 391 -12.40 -10.60 4.70
C HIS A 391 -11.63 -11.92 4.69
N SER A 392 -11.49 -12.57 5.85
CA SER A 392 -10.85 -13.89 5.93
C SER A 392 -11.74 -14.93 5.25
N ALA A 393 -11.28 -15.46 4.12
CA ALA A 393 -11.95 -16.50 3.34
C ALA A 393 -11.58 -17.89 3.82
N TYR A 394 -10.32 -18.07 4.21
CA TYR A 394 -9.76 -19.33 4.65
C TYR A 394 -8.63 -19.06 5.64
N ASN A 395 -8.57 -19.80 6.75
CA ASN A 395 -7.43 -19.80 7.66
C ASN A 395 -7.32 -21.18 8.29
N SER A 396 -6.23 -21.90 8.02
CA SER A 396 -6.03 -23.23 8.57
C SER A 396 -4.57 -23.53 8.86
N ASP A 397 -4.36 -24.20 10.00
CA ASP A 397 -3.12 -24.89 10.31
C ASP A 397 -3.00 -26.11 9.38
N ILE A 398 -1.99 -26.08 8.51
CA ILE A 398 -1.70 -27.16 7.56
C ILE A 398 -0.74 -28.17 8.18
N LYS A 399 0.30 -27.66 8.86
CA LYS A 399 1.26 -28.43 9.66
C LYS A 399 1.82 -29.66 8.92
N SER A 400 2.14 -29.49 7.64
CA SER A 400 2.53 -30.58 6.75
C SER A 400 3.76 -30.25 5.92
N TRP A 401 4.54 -31.29 5.63
CA TRP A 401 5.66 -31.21 4.70
C TRP A 401 5.16 -31.28 3.25
N ILE A 402 5.63 -30.37 2.41
CA ILE A 402 5.47 -30.33 0.97
C ILE A 402 6.82 -30.71 0.35
N ASP A 403 6.86 -31.80 -0.41
CA ASP A 403 8.08 -32.38 -0.97
C ASP A 403 7.89 -32.87 -2.41
N GLU A 404 8.87 -33.57 -2.97
CA GLU A 404 8.78 -34.10 -4.34
C GLU A 404 7.63 -35.11 -4.51
N ASP A 405 7.33 -35.90 -3.49
CA ASP A 405 6.26 -36.91 -3.53
C ASP A 405 4.88 -36.28 -3.28
N ASN A 406 4.82 -35.18 -2.52
CA ASN A 406 3.60 -34.43 -2.18
C ASN A 406 3.78 -32.94 -2.48
N SER A 407 4.03 -32.62 -3.74
CA SER A 407 4.38 -31.26 -4.17
C SER A 407 3.20 -30.29 -4.21
N THR A 408 1.98 -30.77 -3.95
CA THR A 408 0.77 -29.95 -3.94
C THR A 408 -0.07 -30.30 -2.72
N TRP A 409 -0.37 -29.30 -1.92
CA TRP A 409 -1.43 -29.34 -0.93
C TRP A 409 -2.68 -28.66 -1.51
N LYS A 410 -3.86 -29.27 -1.36
CA LYS A 410 -5.13 -28.78 -1.93
C LYS A 410 -6.24 -29.01 -0.92
N ASP A 411 -7.15 -28.04 -0.81
CA ASP A 411 -8.37 -28.17 -0.01
C ASP A 411 -9.60 -27.66 -0.76
N SER A 412 -10.75 -28.26 -0.44
CA SER A 412 -12.04 -27.86 -0.99
C SER A 412 -12.65 -26.75 -0.15
N VAL A 413 -13.15 -25.71 -0.83
CA VAL A 413 -13.69 -24.50 -0.18
C VAL A 413 -15.08 -24.16 -0.72
N ASP A 414 -15.83 -23.37 0.04
CA ASP A 414 -17.08 -22.77 -0.39
C ASP A 414 -17.13 -21.31 0.06
N PHE A 415 -16.86 -20.40 -0.86
CA PHE A 415 -16.86 -18.96 -0.61
C PHE A 415 -18.18 -18.28 -0.96
N SER A 416 -19.24 -19.04 -1.28
CA SER A 416 -20.53 -18.49 -1.74
C SER A 416 -21.32 -17.70 -0.69
N ASN A 417 -20.94 -17.80 0.59
CA ASN A 417 -21.60 -17.08 1.69
C ASN A 417 -20.69 -16.03 2.33
N MET A 418 -19.62 -15.63 1.65
CA MET A 418 -18.76 -14.56 2.16
C MET A 418 -19.52 -13.24 2.19
N ASP A 419 -19.47 -12.56 3.34
CA ASP A 419 -19.94 -11.18 3.46
C ASP A 419 -18.88 -10.27 2.86
N LEU A 420 -18.94 -10.10 1.54
CA LEU A 420 -18.01 -9.24 0.81
C LEU A 420 -18.55 -7.82 0.83
N ASP A 421 -17.65 -6.86 0.97
CA ASP A 421 -18.01 -5.47 0.75
C ASP A 421 -18.64 -5.33 -0.65
N THR A 422 -19.82 -4.72 -0.70
CA THR A 422 -20.43 -4.34 -1.97
C THR A 422 -19.78 -3.07 -2.48
N GLU A 423 -19.90 -2.79 -3.79
CA GLU A 423 -19.43 -1.52 -4.35
C GLU A 423 -19.92 -0.32 -3.52
N PRO A 424 -19.10 0.71 -3.30
CA PRO A 424 -19.61 1.98 -2.83
C PRO A 424 -20.66 2.45 -3.85
N ILE A 425 -21.91 2.60 -3.39
CA ILE A 425 -23.00 3.09 -4.24
C ILE A 425 -22.58 4.46 -4.79
N GLU A 426 -22.47 4.56 -6.13
CA GLU A 426 -22.12 5.79 -6.89
C GLU A 426 -22.81 7.03 -6.32
#